data_AF-A0A1W0WLA3-F1
#
_entry.id   AF-A0A1W0WLA3-F1
#
_cell.length_a   1.000
_cell.length_b   1.000
_cell.length_c   1.000
_cell.angle_alpha   90.00
_cell.angle_beta   90.00
_cell.angle_gamma   90.00
#
_symmetry.space_group_name_H-M   'P 1'
#
loop_
_entity.id
_entity.type
_entity.pdbx_description
1 polymer ?
#
loop_
_entity_poly.entity_id
_entity_poly.type
_entity_poly.pdbx_seq_one_letter_code
_entity_poly.pdbx_strand_id
1 'polypeptide(L)'
;MPRKSERMDLSRKTDVFKADLSRKYFLGGFALLPFLWLINVVWFFREAFCSGDVSANAEHKRIRGYVVKSLVGCVACTGALIAWIVVFQTHRVQWGPQADYMSFIIPVGIP
;
A
#
# COMPACT_ATOMS: atom_id res chain seq x y z
N MET A 1 23.14 11.12 25.95
CA MET A 1 23.36 10.65 24.57
C MET A 1 22.16 9.83 24.13
N PRO A 2 21.34 10.29 23.18
CA PRO A 2 20.18 9.50 22.74
C PRO A 2 20.66 8.32 21.88
N ARG A 3 20.28 7.11 22.30
CA ARG A 3 20.49 5.85 21.56
C ARG A 3 19.87 6.00 20.17
N LYS A 4 20.73 6.06 19.14
CA LYS A 4 20.32 6.10 17.74
C LYS A 4 19.64 4.77 17.42
N SER A 5 18.31 4.79 17.35
CA SER A 5 17.50 3.64 16.92
C SER A 5 18.06 3.12 15.60
N GLU A 6 18.47 1.85 15.55
CA GLU A 6 18.86 1.09 14.36
C GLU A 6 17.65 0.91 13.41
N ARG A 7 17.09 2.02 12.93
CA ARG A 7 16.25 1.99 11.75
C ARG A 7 17.19 1.96 10.55
N MET A 8 16.89 1.10 9.59
CA MET A 8 17.53 1.08 8.28
C MET A 8 17.66 2.51 7.73
N ASP A 9 18.85 3.09 7.84
CA ASP A 9 19.17 4.47 7.44
C ASP A 9 19.16 4.56 5.89
N LEU A 10 17.98 4.73 5.29
CA LEU A 10 17.82 4.92 3.85
C LEU A 10 18.57 6.16 3.33
N SER A 11 18.79 7.16 4.18
CA SER A 11 19.51 8.38 3.82
C SER A 11 20.97 8.14 3.42
N ARG A 12 21.57 6.98 3.79
CA ARG A 12 22.94 6.61 3.41
C ARG A 12 23.03 5.76 2.14
N LYS A 13 21.91 5.36 1.56
CA LYS A 13 21.89 4.47 0.39
C LYS A 13 21.76 5.26 -0.91
N THR A 14 22.49 4.81 -1.93
CA THR A 14 22.49 5.37 -3.29
C THR A 14 21.08 5.41 -3.88
N ASP A 15 20.79 6.44 -4.67
CA ASP A 15 19.47 6.65 -5.28
C ASP A 15 19.00 5.46 -6.13
N VAL A 16 19.92 4.73 -6.76
CA VAL A 16 19.64 3.51 -7.53
C VAL A 16 19.07 2.39 -6.65
N PHE A 17 19.57 2.25 -5.41
CA PHE A 17 19.06 1.25 -4.47
C PHE A 17 17.65 1.61 -3.99
N LYS A 18 17.39 2.90 -3.75
CA LYS A 18 16.05 3.40 -3.39
C LYS A 18 15.04 3.11 -4.52
N ALA A 19 15.44 3.33 -5.77
CA ALA A 19 14.63 3.01 -6.94
C ALA A 19 14.33 1.50 -7.06
N ASP A 20 15.33 0.63 -6.91
CA ASP A 20 15.13 -0.84 -6.97
C ASP A 20 14.23 -1.34 -5.82
N LEU A 21 14.38 -0.76 -4.63
CA LEU A 21 13.51 -1.07 -3.50
C LEU A 21 12.06 -0.69 -3.83
N SER A 22 11.82 0.55 -4.27
CA SER A 22 10.46 1.02 -4.61
C SER A 22 9.79 0.14 -5.68
N ARG A 23 10.57 -0.40 -6.63
CA ARG A 23 10.10 -1.33 -7.65
C ARG A 23 9.72 -2.69 -7.07
N LYS A 24 10.53 -3.24 -6.16
CA LYS A 24 10.22 -4.51 -5.47
C LYS A 24 8.97 -4.39 -4.60
N TYR A 25 8.81 -3.29 -3.86
CA TYR A 25 7.60 -3.07 -3.06
C TYR A 25 6.37 -2.83 -3.96
N PHE A 26 6.53 -2.13 -5.09
CA PHE A 26 5.45 -2.01 -6.07
C PHE A 26 5.01 -3.36 -6.63
N LEU A 27 5.97 -4.22 -7.00
CA LEU A 27 5.70 -5.57 -7.52
C LEU A 27 5.13 -6.50 -6.43
N GLY A 28 5.59 -6.35 -5.18
CA GLY A 28 5.07 -7.10 -4.04
C GLY A 28 3.60 -6.79 -3.74
N GLY A 29 3.14 -5.56 -3.96
CA GLY A 29 1.72 -5.23 -3.75
C GLY A 29 0.77 -5.89 -4.75
N PHE A 30 1.29 -6.37 -5.90
CA PHE A 30 0.51 -7.19 -6.83
C PHE A 30 0.11 -8.56 -6.25
N ALA A 31 0.72 -8.97 -5.13
CA ALA A 31 0.33 -10.18 -4.40
C ALA A 31 -0.89 -9.96 -3.48
N LEU A 32 -1.82 -9.04 -3.82
CA LEU A 32 -3.01 -8.69 -3.03
C LEU A 32 -2.71 -8.09 -1.64
N LEU A 33 -1.56 -7.42 -1.47
CA LEU A 33 -1.20 -6.75 -0.22
C LEU A 33 -1.31 -5.22 -0.39
N PRO A 34 -2.52 -4.62 -0.27
CA PRO A 34 -2.69 -3.16 -0.34
C PRO A 34 -1.87 -2.43 0.73
N PHE A 35 -1.69 -3.06 1.89
CA PHE A 35 -0.90 -2.51 2.99
C PHE A 35 0.58 -2.29 2.61
N LEU A 36 1.11 -3.12 1.71
CA LEU A 36 2.50 -3.05 1.25
C LEU A 36 2.73 -1.85 0.32
N TRP A 37 1.73 -1.52 -0.52
CA TRP A 37 1.74 -0.26 -1.28
C TRP A 37 1.63 0.96 -0.38
N LEU A 38 0.83 0.92 0.69
CA LEU A 38 0.71 2.02 1.64
C LEU A 38 2.05 2.33 2.33
N ILE A 39 2.77 1.30 2.79
CA ILE A 39 4.11 1.47 3.37
C ILE A 39 5.07 2.06 2.33
N ASN A 40 5.06 1.56 1.09
CA ASN A 40 5.88 2.11 0.01
C ASN A 40 5.61 3.59 -0.21
N VAL A 41 4.33 4.00 -0.24
CA VAL A 41 3.94 5.40 -0.37
C VAL A 41 4.44 6.19 0.82
N VAL A 42 4.09 5.86 2.06
CA VAL A 42 4.45 6.65 3.24
C VAL A 42 5.97 6.82 3.38
N TRP A 43 6.73 5.78 3.08
CA TRP A 43 8.19 5.80 3.24
C TRP A 43 8.87 6.66 2.17
N PHE A 44 8.47 6.50 0.90
CA PHE A 44 9.04 7.27 -0.20
C PHE A 44 8.34 8.62 -0.44
N PHE A 45 7.19 8.90 0.16
CA PHE A 45 6.48 10.18 0.03
C PHE A 45 7.31 11.30 0.64
N ARG A 46 7.92 11.06 1.81
CA ARG A 46 8.82 12.04 2.44
C ARG A 46 10.05 12.31 1.57
N GLU A 47 10.60 11.27 0.95
CA GLU A 47 11.76 11.40 0.07
C GLU A 47 11.40 12.09 -1.27
N ALA A 48 10.22 11.79 -1.83
CA ALA A 48 9.80 12.27 -3.15
C ALA A 48 9.16 13.67 -3.14
N PHE A 49 8.60 14.11 -2.01
CA PHE A 49 7.90 15.40 -1.89
C PHE A 49 8.54 16.36 -0.89
N CYS A 50 9.24 15.88 0.16
CA CYS A 50 9.86 16.74 1.17
C CYS A 50 11.35 17.01 0.88
N SER A 51 12.05 16.15 0.14
CA SER A 51 13.45 16.39 -0.24
C SER A 51 13.53 17.27 -1.49
N GLY A 52 13.31 18.58 -1.31
CA GLY A 52 13.40 19.58 -2.39
C GLY A 52 14.80 19.78 -2.99
N ASP A 53 15.85 19.23 -2.36
CA ASP A 53 17.25 19.49 -2.72
C ASP A 53 17.80 18.70 -3.92
N VAL A 54 17.13 17.61 -4.37
CA VAL A 54 17.67 16.70 -5.41
C VAL A 54 16.89 16.80 -6.73
N SER A 55 16.26 17.94 -6.98
CA SER A 55 15.35 18.19 -8.11
C SER A 55 16.01 18.13 -9.51
N ALA A 56 17.31 17.91 -9.62
CA ALA A 56 18.04 17.87 -10.89
C ALA A 56 18.32 16.45 -11.45
N ASN A 57 18.14 15.38 -10.66
CA ASN A 57 18.49 14.01 -11.10
C ASN A 57 17.28 13.25 -11.69
N ALA A 58 17.45 12.72 -12.90
CA ALA A 58 16.43 11.95 -13.63
C ALA A 58 15.86 10.76 -12.81
N GLU A 59 16.67 10.17 -11.94
CA GLU A 59 16.31 9.06 -11.06
C GLU A 59 15.22 9.44 -10.03
N HIS A 60 15.27 10.67 -9.49
CA HIS A 60 14.29 11.16 -8.52
C HIS A 60 12.88 11.28 -9.15
N LYS A 61 12.83 11.67 -10.43
CA LYS A 61 11.58 11.73 -11.21
C LYS A 61 10.98 10.33 -11.43
N ARG A 62 11.82 9.30 -11.60
CA ARG A 62 11.37 7.91 -11.71
C ARG A 62 10.76 7.41 -10.40
N ILE A 63 11.42 7.67 -9.26
CA ILE A 63 10.90 7.30 -7.93
C ILE A 63 9.53 7.93 -7.69
N ARG A 64 9.37 9.24 -7.96
CA ARG A 64 8.08 9.93 -7.84
C ARG A 64 6.99 9.27 -8.69
N GLY A 65 7.32 8.89 -9.93
CA GLY A 65 6.41 8.17 -10.82
C GLY A 65 5.98 6.79 -10.29
N TYR A 66 6.90 6.05 -9.65
CA TYR A 66 6.57 4.77 -9.00
C TYR A 66 5.71 4.96 -7.75
N VAL A 67 6.00 5.97 -6.92
CA VAL A 67 5.20 6.30 -5.73
C VAL A 67 3.76 6.64 -6.09
N VAL A 68 3.55 7.45 -7.13
CA VAL A 68 2.18 7.79 -7.59
C VAL A 68 1.46 6.55 -8.12
N LYS A 69 2.13 5.69 -8.90
CA LYS A 69 1.52 4.42 -9.36
C LYS A 69 1.19 3.49 -8.19
N SER A 70 2.05 3.38 -7.18
CA SER A 70 1.77 2.64 -5.94
C SER A 70 0.58 3.22 -5.18
N LEU A 71 0.45 4.55 -5.10
CA LEU A 71 -0.67 5.20 -4.44
C LEU A 71 -1.99 4.90 -5.17
N VAL A 72 -2.01 5.01 -6.50
CA VAL A 72 -3.19 4.69 -7.31
C VAL A 72 -3.58 3.22 -7.13
N GLY A 73 -2.59 2.30 -7.18
CA GLY A 73 -2.83 0.88 -6.92
C GLY A 73 -3.40 0.63 -5.52
N CYS A 74 -2.84 1.27 -4.50
CA CYS A 74 -3.33 1.19 -3.12
C CYS A 74 -4.78 1.65 -3.01
N VAL A 75 -5.11 2.83 -3.52
CA VAL A 75 -6.47 3.38 -3.46
C VAL A 75 -7.44 2.50 -4.24
N ALA A 76 -7.04 1.99 -5.40
CA ALA A 76 -7.87 1.10 -6.21
C ALA A 76 -8.14 -0.23 -5.48
N CYS A 77 -7.13 -0.90 -4.94
CA CYS A 77 -7.32 -2.15 -4.19
C CYS A 77 -8.10 -1.94 -2.88
N THR A 78 -7.81 -0.87 -2.14
CA THR A 78 -8.56 -0.55 -0.93
C THR A 78 -10.01 -0.22 -1.26
N GLY A 79 -10.26 0.57 -2.31
CA GLY A 79 -11.61 0.86 -2.77
C GLY A 79 -12.36 -0.40 -3.23
N ALA A 80 -11.69 -1.29 -3.98
CA ALA A 80 -12.26 -2.58 -4.39
C ALA A 80 -12.59 -3.49 -3.20
N LEU A 81 -11.71 -3.57 -2.19
CA LEU A 81 -11.98 -4.32 -0.96
C LEU A 81 -13.14 -3.73 -0.17
N ILE A 82 -13.19 -2.40 -0.02
CA ILE A 82 -14.30 -1.73 0.66
C ILE A 82 -15.60 -1.98 -0.10
N ALA A 83 -15.61 -1.80 -1.43
CA ALA A 83 -16.78 -2.07 -2.25
C ALA A 83 -17.24 -3.53 -2.11
N TRP A 84 -16.30 -4.49 -2.13
CA TRP A 84 -16.61 -5.90 -1.90
C TRP A 84 -17.21 -6.14 -0.51
N ILE A 85 -16.64 -5.56 0.54
CA ILE A 85 -17.17 -5.67 1.91
C ILE A 85 -18.58 -5.07 2.01
N VAL A 86 -18.82 -3.90 1.39
CA VAL A 86 -20.13 -3.24 1.39
C VAL A 86 -21.16 -4.09 0.64
N VAL A 87 -20.82 -4.59 -0.56
CA VAL A 87 -21.70 -5.48 -1.33
C VAL A 87 -21.99 -6.75 -0.54
N PHE A 88 -20.95 -7.37 0.02
CA PHE A 88 -21.10 -8.57 0.84
C PHE A 88 -22.02 -8.30 2.02
N GLN A 89 -21.78 -7.27 2.83
CA GLN A 89 -22.62 -6.97 4.01
C GLN A 89 -24.05 -6.55 3.67
N THR A 90 -24.27 -5.81 2.57
CA THR A 90 -25.62 -5.36 2.17
C THR A 90 -26.45 -6.47 1.54
N HIS A 91 -25.83 -7.35 0.76
CA HIS A 91 -26.52 -8.42 0.05
C HIS A 91 -26.40 -9.79 0.75
N ARG A 92 -25.67 -9.86 1.88
CA ARG A 92 -25.46 -11.08 2.68
C ARG A 92 -26.75 -11.86 2.93
N VAL A 93 -27.79 -11.14 3.39
CA VAL A 93 -29.09 -11.73 3.73
C VAL A 93 -29.81 -12.26 2.49
N GLN A 94 -29.63 -11.60 1.33
CA GLN A 94 -30.24 -12.01 0.07
C GLN A 94 -29.54 -13.23 -0.56
N TRP A 95 -28.26 -13.44 -0.25
CA TRP A 95 -27.45 -14.53 -0.80
C TRP A 95 -27.63 -15.85 -0.03
N GLY A 96 -28.34 -15.82 1.11
CA GLY A 96 -28.77 -17.02 1.85
C GLY A 96 -27.61 -18.01 2.12
N PRO A 97 -27.76 -19.31 1.80
CA PRO A 97 -26.76 -20.33 2.11
C PRO A 97 -25.36 -20.05 1.52
N GLN A 98 -25.30 -19.38 0.37
CA GLN A 98 -24.04 -19.07 -0.30
C GLN A 98 -23.22 -18.04 0.50
N ALA A 99 -23.90 -17.12 1.18
CA ALA A 99 -23.24 -16.16 2.06
C ALA A 99 -22.73 -16.82 3.34
N ASP A 100 -23.43 -17.83 3.85
CA ASP A 100 -23.01 -18.60 5.03
C ASP A 100 -21.75 -19.43 4.75
N TYR A 101 -21.64 -20.04 3.55
CA TYR A 101 -20.41 -20.73 3.14
C TYR A 101 -19.20 -19.79 2.99
N MET A 102 -19.43 -18.52 2.62
CA MET A 102 -18.36 -17.52 2.48
C MET A 102 -18.07 -16.78 3.79
N SER A 103 -18.96 -16.86 4.78
CA SER A 103 -18.83 -16.16 6.06
C SER A 103 -18.00 -16.99 7.03
N PHE A 104 -16.78 -16.55 7.32
CA PHE A 104 -15.97 -17.15 8.38
C PHE A 104 -16.54 -16.89 9.79
N ILE A 105 -17.26 -15.77 9.96
CA ILE A 105 -17.92 -15.40 11.22
C ILE A 105 -19.40 -15.17 10.93
N ILE A 106 -20.24 -16.05 11.48
CA ILE A 106 -21.70 -15.92 11.41
C ILE A 106 -22.16 -15.22 12.71
N PRO A 107 -22.72 -14.01 12.64
CA PRO A 107 -23.26 -13.31 13.78
C PRO A 107 -24.53 -14.04 14.24
N VAL A 108 -24.50 -14.57 15.46
CA VAL A 108 -25.57 -15.38 16.07
C VAL A 108 -26.86 -14.61 16.39
N GLY A 109 -26.91 -13.29 16.17
CA GLY A 109 -28.00 -12.42 16.62
C GLY A 109 -28.78 -11.67 15.54
N ILE A 110 -28.39 -11.75 14.27
CA ILE A 110 -29.07 -11.04 13.17
C ILE A 110 -29.29 -12.05 12.03
N PRO A 111 -30.55 -12.35 11.67
CA PRO A 111 -30.87 -13.26 10.57
C PRO A 111 -30.40 -12.71 9.21
#